data_AF-A0A535YPX9-F1
#
_entry.id   AF-A0A535YPX9-F1
#
_cell.length_a   1.000
_cell.length_b   1.000
_cell.length_c   1.000
_cell.angle_alpha   90.00
_cell.angle_beta   90.00
_cell.angle_gamma   90.00
#
_symmetry.space_group_name_H-M   'P 1'
#
loop_
_entity.id
_entity.type
_entity.pdbx_description
1 polymer ?
#
loop_
_entity_poly.entity_id
_entity_poly.type
_entity_poly.pdbx_seq_one_letter_code
_entity_poly.pdbx_strand_id
1 'polypeptide(L)'
;MNWLRTAGILWVVSALLATATSLIFRVDPVQVVVTIAASAVTAVLGIWMVARPSNTVVPLSYVVGLGWLALYATLTVQQSGELAAWTTDVFLALVGLGATLAAYRATREAISRRP
;
A
#
# COMPACT_ATOMS: atom_id res chain seq x y z
N MET A 1 16.21 13.15 -4.79
CA MET A 1 15.72 11.75 -4.67
C MET A 1 14.47 11.61 -5.52
N ASN A 2 14.28 10.52 -6.28
CA ASN A 2 13.06 10.37 -7.10
C ASN A 2 11.94 9.77 -6.26
N TRP A 3 11.10 10.63 -5.66
CA TRP A 3 10.00 10.21 -4.79
C TRP A 3 8.98 9.29 -5.46
N LEU A 4 8.80 9.38 -6.78
CA LEU A 4 7.92 8.49 -7.53
C LEU A 4 8.45 7.05 -7.53
N ARG A 5 9.77 6.86 -7.69
CA ARG A 5 10.40 5.54 -7.51
C ARG A 5 10.33 5.07 -6.06
N THR A 6 10.56 5.96 -5.09
CA THR A 6 10.45 5.62 -3.67
C THR A 6 9.04 5.14 -3.32
N ALA A 7 8.01 5.83 -3.79
CA ALA A 7 6.62 5.41 -3.62
C ALA A 7 6.36 4.02 -4.25
N GLY A 8 6.88 3.79 -5.46
CA GLY A 8 6.79 2.49 -6.11
C GLY A 8 7.45 1.37 -5.31
N ILE A 9 8.66 1.59 -4.78
CA ILE A 9 9.35 0.64 -3.91
C ILE A 9 8.53 0.35 -2.65
N LEU A 10 7.99 1.39 -2.00
CA LEU A 10 7.16 1.23 -0.81
C LEU A 10 5.89 0.43 -1.10
N TRP A 11 5.26 0.59 -2.26
CA TRP A 11 4.13 -0.25 -2.68
C TRP A 11 4.51 -1.71 -2.86
N VAL A 12 5.66 -2.00 -3.48
CA VAL A 12 6.17 -3.37 -3.62
C VAL A 12 6.46 -3.98 -2.25
N VAL A 13 7.12 -3.24 -1.35
CA VAL A 13 7.39 -3.70 0.02
C VAL A 13 6.08 -3.95 0.78
N SER A 14 5.09 -3.05 0.64
CA SER A 14 3.76 -3.22 1.25
C SER A 14 3.09 -4.51 0.78
N ALA A 15 3.14 -4.80 -0.52
CA ALA A 15 2.58 -6.02 -1.11
C ALA A 15 3.24 -7.28 -0.56
N LEU A 16 4.58 -7.29 -0.44
CA LEU A 16 5.33 -8.42 0.10
C LEU A 16 5.00 -8.67 1.57
N LEU A 17 4.97 -7.60 2.38
CA LEU A 17 4.63 -7.68 3.80
C LEU A 17 3.19 -8.15 4.00
N ALA A 18 2.24 -7.61 3.23
CA ALA A 18 0.85 -8.03 3.27
C ALA A 18 0.66 -9.50 2.88
N THR A 19 1.36 -9.96 1.84
CA THR A 19 1.35 -11.37 1.42
C THR A 19 1.90 -12.26 2.52
N ALA A 20 3.08 -11.94 3.07
CA ALA A 20 3.73 -12.74 4.10
C ALA A 20 2.87 -12.81 5.39
N THR A 21 2.39 -11.67 5.87
CA THR A 21 1.53 -11.60 7.06
C THR A 21 0.20 -12.33 6.84
N SER A 22 -0.39 -12.20 5.66
CA SER A 22 -1.61 -12.93 5.29
C SER A 22 -1.42 -14.45 5.35
N LEU A 23 -0.28 -14.96 4.90
CA LEU A 23 -0.01 -16.40 4.91
C LEU A 23 0.34 -16.95 6.30
N ILE A 24 0.87 -16.11 7.20
CA ILE A 24 1.32 -16.51 8.53
C ILE A 24 0.21 -16.36 9.58
N PHE A 25 -0.53 -15.25 9.54
CA PHE A 25 -1.41 -14.85 10.64
C PHE A 25 -2.91 -14.96 10.33
N ARG A 26 -3.31 -15.09 9.06
CA ARG A 26 -4.74 -15.16 8.71
C ARG A 26 -5.22 -16.59 8.58
N VAL A 27 -6.28 -16.89 9.33
CA VAL A 27 -6.92 -18.21 9.34
C VAL A 27 -8.16 -18.23 8.46
N ASP A 28 -8.86 -17.10 8.33
CA ASP A 28 -10.04 -16.97 7.47
C ASP A 28 -9.63 -16.96 5.99
N PRO A 29 -10.08 -17.94 5.18
CA PRO A 29 -9.76 -18.01 3.75
C PRO A 29 -10.20 -16.79 2.96
N VAL A 30 -11.32 -16.17 3.32
CA VAL A 30 -11.83 -14.97 2.64
C VAL A 30 -10.88 -13.81 2.89
N GLN A 31 -10.45 -13.63 4.15
CA GLN A 31 -9.48 -12.59 4.49
C GLN A 31 -8.15 -12.79 3.78
N VAL A 32 -7.68 -14.04 3.64
CA VAL A 32 -6.47 -14.37 2.88
C VAL A 32 -6.61 -13.98 1.41
N VAL A 33 -7.67 -14.42 0.74
CA VAL A 33 -7.90 -14.12 -0.68
C VAL A 33 -7.94 -12.62 -0.93
N VAL A 34 -8.64 -11.87 -0.08
CA VAL A 34 -8.76 -10.41 -0.21
C VAL A 34 -7.40 -9.72 -0.04
N THR A 35 -6.59 -10.08 0.96
CA THR A 35 -5.26 -9.46 1.12
C THR A 35 -4.27 -9.85 0.03
N ILE A 36 -4.34 -11.08 -0.49
CA ILE A 36 -3.52 -11.49 -1.63
C ILE A 36 -3.91 -10.72 -2.90
N ALA A 37 -5.20 -10.57 -3.16
CA ALA A 37 -5.68 -9.76 -4.28
C ALA A 37 -5.23 -8.29 -4.15
N ALA A 38 -5.37 -7.69 -2.96
CA ALA A 38 -4.89 -6.34 -2.68
C ALA A 38 -3.35 -6.21 -2.82
N SER A 39 -2.61 -7.24 -2.42
CA SER A 39 -1.15 -7.31 -2.59
C SER A 39 -0.76 -7.37 -4.07
N ALA A 40 -1.48 -8.12 -4.90
CA ALA A 40 -1.23 -8.16 -6.34
C ALA A 40 -1.45 -6.78 -6.99
N VAL A 41 -2.53 -6.09 -6.65
CA VAL A 41 -2.82 -4.73 -7.16
C VAL A 41 -1.71 -3.75 -6.77
N THR A 42 -1.28 -3.76 -5.51
CA THR A 42 -0.23 -2.86 -5.03
C THR A 42 1.15 -3.22 -5.59
N ALA A 43 1.47 -4.50 -5.78
CA ALA A 43 2.69 -4.94 -6.44
C ALA A 43 2.75 -4.46 -7.90
N VAL A 44 1.66 -4.63 -8.66
CA VAL A 44 1.58 -4.16 -10.06
C VAL A 44 1.74 -2.65 -10.13
N LEU A 45 1.05 -1.90 -9.27
CA LEU A 45 1.20 -0.45 -9.19
C LEU A 45 2.65 -0.07 -8.86
N GLY A 46 3.24 -0.68 -7.83
CA GLY A 46 4.59 -0.39 -7.37
C GLY A 46 5.64 -0.65 -8.45
N ILE A 47 5.57 -1.81 -9.11
CA ILE A 47 6.43 -2.17 -10.24
C ILE A 47 6.26 -1.17 -11.39
N TRP A 48 5.02 -0.79 -11.72
CA TRP A 48 4.76 0.19 -12.76
C TRP A 48 5.39 1.56 -12.43
N MET A 49 5.23 2.04 -11.19
CA MET A 49 5.85 3.29 -10.73
C MET A 49 7.38 3.27 -10.79
N VAL A 50 8.00 2.12 -10.50
CA VAL A 50 9.46 1.95 -10.59
C VAL A 50 9.94 1.91 -12.05
N ALA A 51 9.28 1.11 -12.89
CA ALA A 51 9.71 0.84 -14.25
C ALA A 51 9.39 1.97 -15.23
N ARG A 52 8.20 2.60 -15.10
CA ARG A 52 7.73 3.68 -15.98
C ARG A 52 7.04 4.79 -15.18
N PRO A 53 7.82 5.66 -14.50
CA PRO A 53 7.27 6.78 -13.76
C PRO A 53 6.50 7.71 -14.71
N SER A 54 5.23 7.97 -14.43
CA SER A 54 4.39 8.88 -15.21
C SER A 54 3.47 9.69 -14.29
N ASN A 55 2.91 10.79 -14.78
CA ASN A 55 1.96 11.58 -13.99
C ASN A 55 0.64 10.84 -13.75
N THR A 56 0.34 9.79 -14.53
CA THR A 56 -0.89 8.99 -14.42
C THR A 56 -0.87 8.03 -13.23
N VAL A 57 0.30 7.56 -12.79
CA VAL A 57 0.42 6.65 -11.64
C VAL A 57 0.23 7.34 -10.28
N VAL A 58 0.36 8.66 -10.24
CA VAL A 58 0.12 9.47 -9.04
C VAL A 58 -1.35 9.38 -8.56
N PRO A 59 -2.37 9.71 -9.37
CA PRO A 59 -3.77 9.60 -8.95
C PRO A 59 -4.16 8.15 -8.60
N LEU A 60 -3.66 7.17 -9.35
CA LEU A 60 -3.83 5.75 -9.03
C LEU A 60 -3.28 5.39 -7.66
N SER A 61 -2.10 5.93 -7.28
CA SER A 61 -1.53 5.71 -5.96
C SER A 61 -2.40 6.25 -4.82
N TYR A 62 -3.17 7.32 -5.02
CA TYR A 62 -4.11 7.77 -3.99
C TYR A 62 -5.32 6.85 -3.87
N VAL A 63 -5.89 6.43 -5.00
CA VAL A 63 -7.05 5.53 -5.00
C VAL A 63 -6.68 4.20 -4.33
N VAL A 64 -5.53 3.64 -4.70
CA VAL A 64 -4.99 2.43 -4.06
C VAL A 64 -4.65 2.67 -2.59
N GLY A 65 -4.08 3.84 -2.25
CA GLY A 65 -3.85 4.29 -0.87
C GLY A 65 -5.10 4.27 0.00
N LEU A 66 -6.20 4.84 -0.50
CA LEU A 66 -7.48 4.88 0.20
C LEU A 66 -8.10 3.49 0.34
N GLY A 67 -8.08 2.69 -0.72
CA GLY A 67 -8.55 1.31 -0.68
C GLY A 67 -7.76 0.46 0.31
N TRP A 68 -6.44 0.62 0.33
CA TRP A 68 -5.56 -0.04 1.28
C TRP A 68 -5.87 0.34 2.73
N LEU A 69 -6.00 1.64 3.01
CA LEU A 69 -6.33 2.12 4.35
C LEU A 69 -7.70 1.62 4.81
N ALA A 70 -8.71 1.69 3.95
CA ALA A 70 -10.06 1.20 4.26
C ALA A 70 -10.06 -0.30 4.53
N LEU A 71 -9.30 -1.08 3.74
CA LEU A 71 -9.16 -2.51 3.90
C LEU A 71 -8.58 -2.86 5.28
N TYR A 72 -7.41 -2.32 5.61
CA TYR A 72 -6.74 -2.64 6.87
C TYR A 72 -7.43 -2.04 8.09
N ALA A 73 -8.10 -0.89 7.96
CA ALA A 73 -8.97 -0.37 9.03
C ALA A 73 -10.14 -1.33 9.32
N THR A 74 -10.77 -1.87 8.28
CA THR A 74 -11.86 -2.85 8.41
C THR A 74 -11.37 -4.13 9.09
N LEU A 75 -10.19 -4.63 8.68
CA LEU A 75 -9.61 -5.86 9.23
C LEU A 75 -9.18 -5.67 10.69
N THR A 76 -8.61 -4.51 11.03
CA THR A 76 -8.28 -4.11 12.42
C THR A 76 -9.52 -4.18 13.32
N VAL A 77 -10.67 -3.70 12.86
CA VAL A 77 -11.93 -3.75 13.62
C VAL A 77 -12.44 -5.18 13.75
N GLN A 78 -12.39 -5.97 12.67
CA GLN A 78 -12.82 -7.37 12.70
C GLN A 78 -11.97 -8.25 13.61
N GLN A 79 -10.68 -7.93 13.75
CA GLN A 79 -9.71 -8.69 14.52
C GLN A 79 -9.34 -8.04 15.87
N SER A 80 -10.17 -7.13 16.38
CA SER A 80 -9.87 -6.37 17.60
C SER A 80 -9.69 -7.24 18.85
N GLY A 81 -10.18 -8.48 18.84
CA GLY A 81 -10.02 -9.45 19.91
C GLY A 81 -8.66 -10.17 19.93
N GLU A 82 -7.85 -10.04 18.88
CA GLU A 82 -6.55 -10.71 18.74
C GLU A 82 -5.42 -9.69 18.57
N LEU A 83 -4.59 -9.54 19.60
CA LEU A 83 -3.57 -8.49 19.67
C LEU A 83 -2.58 -8.56 18.51
N ALA A 84 -2.11 -9.76 18.16
CA ALA A 84 -1.15 -9.93 17.09
C ALA A 84 -1.74 -9.52 15.74
N ALA A 85 -3.00 -9.88 15.51
CA ALA A 85 -3.66 -9.71 14.22
C ALA A 85 -3.97 -8.23 13.92
N TRP A 86 -4.63 -7.51 14.85
CA TRP A 86 -4.90 -6.09 14.63
C TRP A 86 -3.61 -5.23 14.62
N THR A 87 -2.58 -5.62 15.38
CA THR A 87 -1.27 -4.94 15.32
C THR A 87 -0.65 -5.04 13.94
N THR A 88 -0.70 -6.21 13.31
CA THR A 88 -0.19 -6.39 11.94
C THR A 88 -1.00 -5.59 10.91
N ASP A 89 -2.32 -5.52 11.07
CA ASP A 89 -3.16 -4.73 10.17
C ASP A 89 -2.89 -3.23 10.28
N VAL A 90 -2.75 -2.70 11.50
CA VAL A 90 -2.35 -1.30 11.72
C VAL A 90 -0.97 -1.01 11.13
N PHE A 91 0.00 -1.90 11.34
CA PHE A 91 1.32 -1.76 10.74
C PHE A 91 1.24 -1.70 9.20
N LEU A 92 0.51 -2.63 8.56
CA LEU A 92 0.34 -2.64 7.11
C LEU A 92 -0.37 -1.38 6.60
N ALA A 93 -1.38 -0.89 7.32
CA ALA A 93 -2.05 0.37 7.01
C ALA A 93 -1.05 1.54 6.97
N LEU A 94 -0.16 1.64 7.96
CA LEU A 94 0.86 2.69 8.04
C LEU A 94 1.90 2.60 6.93
N VAL A 95 2.34 1.40 6.55
CA VAL A 95 3.30 1.22 5.44
C VAL A 95 2.68 1.68 4.11
N GLY A 96 1.44 1.30 3.81
CA GLY A 96 0.73 1.74 2.61
C GLY A 96 0.45 3.26 2.60
N LEU A 97 0.17 3.84 3.78
CA LEU A 97 0.08 5.29 3.93
C LEU A 97 1.42 5.97 3.60
N GLY A 98 2.54 5.41 4.04
CA GLY A 98 3.89 5.88 3.70
C GLY A 98 4.14 5.90 2.19
N ALA A 99 3.73 4.85 1.47
CA ALA A 99 3.81 4.79 0.01
C ALA A 99 2.99 5.92 -0.65
N THR A 100 1.77 6.14 -0.17
CA THR A 100 0.87 7.19 -0.65
C THR A 100 1.43 8.59 -0.40
N LEU A 101 2.00 8.83 0.78
CA LEU A 101 2.64 10.11 1.12
C LEU A 101 3.91 10.37 0.28
N ALA A 102 4.66 9.32 -0.06
CA ALA A 102 5.79 9.45 -0.97
C ALA A 102 5.33 9.87 -2.39
N ALA A 103 4.24 9.28 -2.89
CA ALA A 103 3.65 9.69 -4.17
C ALA A 103 3.16 11.16 -4.14
N TYR A 104 2.59 11.58 -3.00
CA TYR A 104 2.20 12.98 -2.78
C TYR A 104 3.38 13.95 -2.84
N ARG A 105 4.48 13.62 -2.16
CA ARG A 105 5.71 14.41 -2.22
C ARG A 105 6.26 14.52 -3.64
N ALA A 106 6.22 13.44 -4.42
CA ALA A 106 6.63 13.45 -5.82
C ALA A 106 5.81 14.46 -6.66
N THR A 107 4.51 14.53 -6.39
CA THR A 107 3.59 15.46 -7.07
C THR A 107 3.91 16.91 -6.74
N ARG A 108 4.09 17.21 -5.44
CA ARG A 108 4.45 18.55 -4.96
C ARG A 108 5.75 19.05 -5.61
N GLU A 109 6.79 18.21 -5.67
CA GLU A 109 8.06 18.55 -6.32
C GLU A 109 7.90 18.77 -7.83
N ALA A 110 7.02 18.02 -8.50
CA ALA A 110 6.78 18.21 -9.93
C ALA A 110 6.06 19.54 -10.22
N ILE A 111 5.16 19.98 -9.34
CA ILE A 111 4.45 21.26 -9.45
C ILE A 111 5.40 22.43 -9.18
N SER A 112 6.22 22.36 -8.12
CA SER A 112 7.11 23.47 -7.73
C SER A 112 8.24 23.75 -8.72
N ARG A 113 8.51 22.83 -9.64
CA ARG A 113 9.53 22.98 -10.71
C ARG A 113 8.95 23.51 -12.02
N ARG A 114 7.65 23.79 -12.12
CA ARG A 114 7.07 24.43 -13.29
C ARG A 114 7.34 25.94 -13.22
N PRO A 115 7.98 26.55 -14.24
CA PRO A 115 8.27 27.99 -14.27
C PRO A 115 7.02 28.84 -14.39
#